data_AF-A0A2V6W997-F1
#
_entry.id   AF-A0A2V6W997-F1
#
_cell.length_a   1.000
_cell.length_b   1.000
_cell.length_c   1.000
_cell.angle_alpha   90.00
_cell.angle_beta   90.00
_cell.angle_gamma   90.00
#
_symmetry.space_group_name_H-M   'P 1'
#
loop_
_entity.id
_entity.type
_entity.pdbx_description
1 polymer ?
#
loop_
_entity_poly.entity_id
_entity_poly.type
_entity_poly.pdbx_seq_one_letter_code
_entity_poly.pdbx_strand_id
1 'polypeptide(L)'
;MDAHRRQRLTGVLETEGLDALVATTTENVYYVSGLRSISHALFRGLELYAVFTRRGTALVIPFIDTTGVAADRIEVDHLACYGKFFFEYADDPGEIGRKIREWTRAPAASPADALTGVLGDLGVLGRRVGLDEGGLFAPTWKRVEERLATTTLVP
;
A
#
# COMPACT_ATOMS: atom_id res chain seq x y z
N MET A 1 0.12 -6.98 12.25
CA MET A 1 1.62 -7.07 12.31
C MET A 1 2.10 -7.46 13.71
N ASP A 2 3.07 -8.38 13.81
CA ASP A 2 3.65 -8.82 15.09
C ASP A 2 4.54 -7.76 15.77
N ALA A 3 4.84 -7.95 17.05
CA ALA A 3 5.59 -6.99 17.87
C ALA A 3 7.06 -6.81 17.45
N HIS A 4 7.68 -7.84 16.85
CA HIS A 4 9.07 -7.80 16.44
C HIS A 4 9.24 -6.96 15.16
N ARG A 5 8.38 -7.16 14.14
CA ARG A 5 8.41 -6.40 12.88
C ARG A 5 8.16 -4.92 13.09
N ARG A 6 7.00 -4.56 13.67
CA ARG A 6 6.99 -3.85 14.95
C ARG A 6 8.12 -2.87 15.26
N GLN A 7 8.85 -3.29 16.28
CA GLN A 7 10.04 -2.68 16.82
C GLN A 7 11.11 -2.44 15.76
N ARG A 8 11.33 -3.40 14.84
CA ARG A 8 12.38 -3.28 13.82
C ARG A 8 12.12 -2.14 12.85
N LEU A 9 10.91 -2.05 12.27
CA LEU A 9 10.53 -0.97 11.36
C LEU A 9 10.52 0.38 12.10
N THR A 10 10.09 0.40 13.36
CA THR A 10 10.15 1.61 14.19
C THR A 10 11.59 2.09 14.40
N GLY A 11 12.52 1.16 14.67
CA GLY A 11 13.94 1.49 14.81
C GLY A 11 14.57 2.05 13.54
N VAL A 12 14.13 1.59 12.35
CA VAL A 12 14.54 2.18 11.07
C VAL A 12 14.02 3.62 10.94
N LEU A 13 12.74 3.86 11.26
CA LEU A 13 12.18 5.22 11.26
C LEU A 13 12.95 6.17 12.19
N GLU A 14 13.41 5.69 13.35
CA GLU A 14 14.18 6.49 14.31
C GLU A 14 15.60 6.77 13.83
N THR A 15 16.30 5.72 13.37
CA THR A 15 17.70 5.80 12.95
C THR A 15 17.87 6.72 11.73
N GLU A 16 16.96 6.62 10.77
CA GLU A 16 17.01 7.38 9.50
C GLU A 16 16.25 8.71 9.56
N GLY A 17 15.59 9.02 10.69
CA GLY A 17 14.77 10.23 10.84
C GLY A 17 13.59 10.28 9.87
N LEU A 18 12.93 9.14 9.65
CA LEU A 18 11.78 9.00 8.76
C LEU A 18 10.45 9.02 9.52
N ASP A 19 9.42 9.53 8.84
CA ASP A 19 8.03 9.53 9.31
C ASP A 19 7.26 8.30 8.81
N ALA A 20 7.66 7.75 7.66
CA ALA A 20 7.09 6.55 7.07
C ALA A 20 8.10 5.73 6.25
N LEU A 21 7.79 4.45 6.08
CA LEU A 21 8.41 3.56 5.09
C LEU A 21 7.34 3.09 4.10
N VAL A 22 7.67 3.10 2.81
CA VAL A 22 6.83 2.59 1.72
C VAL A 22 7.59 1.47 1.03
N ALA A 23 7.08 0.26 1.17
CA ALA A 23 7.60 -0.94 0.53
C ALA A 23 6.98 -1.12 -0.86
N THR A 24 7.80 -1.50 -1.85
CA THR A 24 7.38 -1.67 -3.25
C THR A 24 7.75 -3.02 -3.84
N THR A 25 8.80 -3.68 -3.34
CA THR A 25 9.13 -5.07 -3.73
C THR A 25 8.16 -6.07 -3.12
N THR A 26 8.01 -7.25 -3.74
CA THR A 26 7.07 -8.29 -3.25
C THR A 26 7.41 -8.72 -1.81
N GLU A 27 8.69 -8.86 -1.51
CA GLU A 27 9.23 -9.26 -0.22
C GLU A 27 8.97 -8.20 0.85
N ASN A 28 9.22 -6.92 0.54
CA ASN A 28 9.01 -5.84 1.50
C ASN A 28 7.50 -5.59 1.72
N VAL A 29 6.68 -5.69 0.67
CA VAL A 29 5.21 -5.64 0.78
C VAL A 29 4.71 -6.74 1.73
N TYR A 30 5.19 -7.97 1.55
CA TYR A 30 4.84 -9.08 2.45
C TYR A 30 5.35 -8.85 3.87
N TYR A 31 6.56 -8.31 4.04
CA TYR A 31 7.12 -8.04 5.36
C TYR A 31 6.27 -7.06 6.16
N VAL A 32 5.85 -5.96 5.51
CA VAL A 32 5.06 -4.88 6.13
C VAL A 32 3.60 -5.26 6.33
N SER A 33 2.95 -5.84 5.32
CA SER A 33 1.49 -6.06 5.32
C SER A 33 1.07 -7.50 5.60
N GLY A 34 1.93 -8.48 5.32
CA GLY A 34 1.58 -9.89 5.29
C GLY A 34 0.96 -10.36 3.96
N LEU A 35 0.64 -9.45 3.03
CA LEU A 35 0.05 -9.81 1.73
C LEU A 35 1.08 -10.53 0.84
N ARG A 36 0.65 -11.65 0.24
CA ARG A 36 1.36 -12.31 -0.87
C ARG A 36 0.56 -12.19 -2.15
N SER A 37 0.74 -11.09 -2.87
CA SER A 37 0.04 -10.87 -4.13
C SER A 37 0.65 -11.70 -5.26
N ILE A 38 -0.17 -12.58 -5.85
CA ILE A 38 0.19 -13.32 -7.07
C ILE A 38 0.30 -12.35 -8.24
N SER A 39 -0.59 -11.37 -8.35
CA SER A 39 -0.56 -10.37 -9.42
C SER A 39 0.73 -9.56 -9.38
N HIS A 40 1.20 -9.15 -8.21
CA HIS A 40 2.45 -8.42 -8.03
C HIS A 40 3.68 -9.27 -8.43
N ALA A 41 3.68 -10.57 -8.08
CA ALA A 41 4.76 -11.47 -8.43
C ALA A 41 4.84 -11.78 -9.95
N LEU A 42 3.69 -11.75 -10.65
CA LEU A 42 3.61 -12.10 -12.07
C LEU A 42 3.73 -10.89 -13.01
N PHE A 43 3.14 -9.75 -12.65
CA PHE A 43 3.04 -8.58 -13.52
C PHE A 43 4.04 -7.50 -13.10
N ARG A 44 5.19 -7.46 -13.78
CA ARG A 44 6.19 -6.43 -13.53
C ARG A 44 5.64 -5.03 -13.83
N GLY A 45 5.92 -4.08 -12.94
CA GLY A 45 5.45 -2.70 -13.05
C GLY A 45 4.04 -2.48 -12.49
N LEU A 46 3.40 -3.51 -11.93
CA LEU A 46 2.19 -3.34 -11.14
C LEU A 46 2.55 -2.66 -9.81
N GLU A 47 1.96 -1.50 -9.55
CA GLU A 47 2.31 -0.66 -8.40
C GLU A 47 1.54 -1.09 -7.14
N LEU A 48 2.23 -1.70 -6.19
CA LEU A 48 1.66 -2.11 -4.91
C LEU A 48 2.50 -1.51 -3.78
N TYR A 49 1.85 -0.79 -2.87
CA TYR A 49 2.54 -0.08 -1.79
C TYR A 49 2.06 -0.57 -0.43
N ALA A 50 2.98 -1.06 0.39
CA ALA A 50 2.70 -1.28 1.81
C ALA A 50 3.39 -0.18 2.63
N VAL A 51 2.62 0.55 3.41
CA VAL A 51 3.08 1.70 4.19
C VAL A 51 3.15 1.33 5.66
N PHE A 52 4.25 1.69 6.31
CA PHE A 52 4.41 1.62 7.75
C PHE A 52 4.74 2.99 8.35
N THR A 53 4.06 3.33 9.43
CA THR A 53 4.34 4.53 10.25
C THR A 53 4.24 4.17 11.73
N ARG A 54 4.61 5.10 12.62
CA ARG A 54 4.34 4.97 14.06
C ARG A 54 2.85 4.95 14.40
N ARG A 55 1.99 5.48 13.52
CA ARG A 55 0.54 5.64 13.74
C ARG A 55 -0.29 4.49 13.20
N GLY A 56 0.28 3.68 12.31
CA GLY A 56 -0.44 2.60 11.66
C GLY A 56 0.20 2.14 10.35
N THR A 57 -0.48 1.20 9.69
CA THR A 57 -0.12 0.65 8.40
C THR A 57 -1.17 0.97 7.35
N ALA A 58 -0.74 1.03 6.09
CA ALA A 58 -1.66 1.12 4.97
C ALA A 58 -1.25 0.22 3.81
N LEU A 59 -2.19 -0.05 2.92
CA LEU A 59 -1.98 -0.83 1.73
C LEU A 59 -2.63 -0.15 0.52
N VAL A 60 -1.86 -0.02 -0.56
CA VAL A 60 -2.34 0.39 -1.88
C VAL A 60 -2.23 -0.81 -2.81
N ILE A 61 -3.38 -1.24 -3.36
CA ILE A 61 -3.45 -2.43 -4.21
C ILE A 61 -4.26 -2.18 -5.48
N PRO A 62 -3.98 -2.91 -6.58
CA PRO A 62 -4.91 -2.98 -7.69
C PRO A 62 -6.18 -3.71 -7.24
N PHE A 63 -7.32 -3.41 -7.88
CA PHE A 63 -8.60 -4.06 -7.57
C PHE A 63 -8.53 -5.59 -7.49
N ILE A 64 -7.79 -6.24 -8.38
CA ILE A 64 -7.72 -7.71 -8.44
C ILE A 64 -7.22 -8.34 -7.12
N ASP A 65 -6.36 -7.64 -6.39
CA ASP A 65 -5.78 -8.11 -5.13
C ASP A 65 -6.71 -7.96 -3.92
N THR A 66 -7.84 -7.25 -4.05
CA THR A 66 -8.80 -7.09 -2.94
C THR A 66 -9.35 -8.43 -2.46
N THR A 67 -9.47 -9.41 -3.36
CA THR A 67 -9.89 -10.77 -3.03
C THR A 67 -8.85 -11.49 -2.18
N GLY A 68 -7.58 -11.40 -2.55
CA GLY A 68 -6.45 -11.96 -1.80
C GLY A 68 -6.33 -11.33 -0.41
N VAL A 69 -6.40 -10.01 -0.32
CA VAL A 69 -6.40 -9.27 0.95
C VAL A 69 -7.54 -9.75 1.86
N ALA A 70 -8.76 -9.88 1.34
CA ALA A 70 -9.90 -10.29 2.15
C ALA A 70 -9.83 -11.77 2.56
N ALA A 71 -9.42 -12.65 1.66
CA ALA A 71 -9.30 -14.10 1.92
C ALA A 71 -8.21 -14.40 2.96
N ASP A 72 -7.06 -13.74 2.84
CA ASP A 72 -5.92 -13.90 3.76
C ASP A 72 -6.10 -13.11 5.08
N ARG A 73 -7.19 -12.35 5.20
CA ARG A 73 -7.51 -11.49 6.35
C ARG A 73 -6.35 -10.54 6.68
N ILE A 74 -5.83 -9.87 5.66
CA ILE A 74 -4.78 -8.88 5.83
C ILE A 74 -5.32 -7.69 6.62
N GLU A 75 -4.68 -7.41 7.76
CA GLU A 75 -5.05 -6.33 8.67
C GLU A 75 -4.11 -5.14 8.49
N VAL A 76 -4.65 -4.07 7.90
CA VAL A 76 -4.04 -2.74 7.81
C VAL A 76 -5.05 -1.69 8.23
N ASP A 77 -4.58 -0.56 8.75
CA ASP A 77 -5.46 0.50 9.24
C ASP A 77 -6.15 1.23 8.08
N HIS A 78 -5.46 1.38 6.95
CA HIS A 78 -6.02 1.99 5.73
C HIS A 78 -5.76 1.11 4.51
N LEU A 79 -6.78 0.97 3.65
CA LEU A 79 -6.65 0.32 2.37
C LEU A 79 -7.23 1.21 1.29
N ALA A 80 -6.42 1.50 0.27
CA ALA A 80 -6.86 2.16 -0.94
C ALA A 80 -6.62 1.24 -2.12
N CYS A 81 -7.52 1.28 -3.10
CA CYS A 81 -7.34 0.53 -4.33
C CYS A 81 -7.50 1.40 -5.55
N TYR A 82 -6.91 0.95 -6.65
CA TYR A 82 -6.92 1.64 -7.93
C TYR A 82 -7.21 0.68 -9.09
N GLY A 83 -7.45 1.25 -10.26
CA GLY A 83 -7.70 0.51 -11.49
C GLY A 83 -9.14 0.03 -11.62
N LYS A 84 -9.34 -0.93 -12.52
CA LYS A 84 -10.66 -1.49 -12.83
C LYS A 84 -10.56 -3.01 -12.92
N PHE A 85 -11.57 -3.67 -12.37
CA PHE A 85 -11.77 -5.11 -12.40
C PHE A 85 -13.26 -5.33 -12.15
N PHE A 86 -13.86 -6.27 -12.87
CA PHE A 86 -15.29 -6.54 -12.76
C PHE A 86 -15.49 -7.75 -11.86
N PHE A 87 -16.13 -7.51 -10.71
CA PHE A 87 -16.57 -8.56 -9.81
C PHE A 87 -18.04 -8.83 -10.06
N GLU A 88 -18.38 -10.09 -10.28
CA GLU A 88 -19.74 -10.56 -10.09
C GLU A 88 -19.91 -10.87 -8.61
N TYR A 89 -20.92 -10.27 -8.00
CA TYR A 89 -21.18 -10.45 -6.59
C TYR A 89 -22.55 -11.12 -6.42
N ALA A 90 -22.61 -12.09 -5.52
CA ALA A 90 -23.89 -12.65 -5.09
C ALA A 90 -24.78 -11.58 -4.41
N ASP A 91 -26.09 -11.85 -4.40
CA ASP A 91 -27.09 -11.02 -3.72
C ASP A 91 -26.81 -10.91 -2.22
N ASP A 92 -26.41 -12.01 -1.58
CA ASP A 92 -25.78 -12.03 -0.27
C ASP A 92 -24.29 -12.39 -0.39
N PRO A 93 -23.40 -11.38 -0.47
CA PRO A 93 -21.98 -11.60 -0.72
C PRO A 93 -21.19 -11.98 0.56
N GLY A 94 -21.86 -12.14 1.70
CA GLY A 94 -21.22 -12.40 2.99
C GLY A 94 -20.30 -11.26 3.46
N GLU A 95 -19.49 -11.50 4.48
CA GLU A 95 -18.57 -10.49 5.04
C GLU A 95 -17.46 -10.10 4.05
N ILE A 96 -16.82 -11.09 3.44
CA ILE A 96 -15.71 -10.90 2.49
C ILE A 96 -16.17 -10.06 1.30
N GLY A 97 -17.28 -10.44 0.67
CA GLY A 97 -17.77 -9.71 -0.49
C GLY A 97 -18.29 -8.31 -0.14
N ARG A 98 -18.83 -8.08 1.07
CA ARG A 98 -19.14 -6.72 1.56
C ARG A 98 -17.90 -5.85 1.68
N LYS A 99 -16.82 -6.36 2.29
CA LYS A 99 -15.53 -5.64 2.38
C LYS A 99 -14.96 -5.30 1.01
N ILE A 100 -14.96 -6.26 0.09
CA ILE A 100 -14.48 -6.03 -1.28
C ILE A 100 -15.31 -4.94 -1.96
N ARG A 101 -16.65 -4.99 -1.87
CA ARG A 101 -17.53 -3.95 -2.43
C ARG A 101 -17.26 -2.57 -1.82
N GLU A 102 -16.97 -2.50 -0.53
CA GLU A 102 -16.64 -1.25 0.16
C GLU A 102 -15.34 -0.65 -0.37
N TRP A 103 -14.27 -1.43 -0.41
CA TRP A 103 -12.97 -0.99 -0.95
C TRP A 103 -13.09 -0.56 -2.41
N THR A 104 -13.85 -1.31 -3.22
CA THR A 104 -13.97 -1.04 -4.65
C THR A 104 -14.99 0.03 -5.04
N ARG A 105 -15.71 0.62 -4.08
CA ARG A 105 -16.77 1.61 -4.39
C ARG A 105 -16.22 2.90 -4.98
N ALA A 106 -15.03 3.31 -4.56
CA ALA A 106 -14.41 4.57 -4.98
C ALA A 106 -12.90 4.38 -5.18
N PRO A 107 -12.46 3.73 -6.27
CA PRO A 107 -11.04 3.56 -6.53
C PRO A 107 -10.37 4.91 -6.74
N ALA A 108 -9.12 5.02 -6.32
CA ALA A 108 -8.27 6.13 -6.68
C ALA A 108 -8.04 6.17 -8.19
N ALA A 109 -7.84 7.39 -8.72
CA ALA A 109 -7.60 7.60 -10.15
C ALA A 109 -6.29 6.96 -10.64
N SER A 110 -5.28 6.85 -9.76
CA SER A 110 -3.99 6.21 -10.04
C SER A 110 -3.38 5.59 -8.77
N PRO A 111 -2.35 4.73 -8.90
CA PRO A 111 -1.61 4.22 -7.74
C PRO A 111 -0.97 5.35 -6.91
N ALA A 112 -0.45 6.38 -7.57
CA ALA A 112 0.16 7.54 -6.92
C ALA A 112 -0.88 8.39 -6.15
N ASP A 113 -2.10 8.51 -6.69
CA ASP A 113 -3.21 9.15 -5.95
C ASP A 113 -3.62 8.34 -4.72
N ALA A 114 -3.68 7.00 -4.84
CA ALA A 114 -3.95 6.12 -3.71
C ALA A 114 -2.87 6.23 -2.63
N LEU A 115 -1.59 6.23 -3.03
CA LEU A 115 -0.46 6.41 -2.11
C LEU A 115 -0.53 7.77 -1.41
N THR A 116 -0.84 8.84 -2.14
CA THR A 116 -1.05 10.17 -1.56
C THR A 116 -2.17 10.17 -0.51
N GLY A 117 -3.30 9.52 -0.82
CA GLY A 117 -4.44 9.39 0.08
C GLY A 117 -4.07 8.70 1.39
N VAL A 118 -3.46 7.50 1.32
CA VAL A 118 -3.12 6.74 2.54
C VAL A 118 -2.02 7.40 3.37
N LEU A 119 -1.07 8.11 2.75
CA LEU A 119 -0.10 8.92 3.48
C LEU A 119 -0.78 10.11 4.20
N GLY A 120 -1.83 10.67 3.60
CA GLY A 120 -2.68 11.68 4.22
C GLY A 120 -3.45 11.14 5.43
N ASP A 121 -4.09 9.98 5.28
CA ASP A 121 -4.84 9.32 6.35
C ASP A 121 -3.95 8.95 7.55
N LEU A 122 -2.72 8.48 7.27
CA LEU A 122 -1.68 8.24 8.28
C LEU A 122 -1.07 9.53 8.85
N GLY A 123 -1.36 10.69 8.25
CA GLY A 123 -0.88 12.02 8.66
C GLY A 123 0.61 12.26 8.45
N VAL A 124 1.19 11.61 7.45
CA VAL A 124 2.61 11.71 7.07
C VAL A 124 2.82 12.30 5.66
N LEU A 125 1.74 12.74 5.00
CA LEU A 125 1.85 13.48 3.75
C LEU A 125 2.65 14.78 3.95
N GLY A 126 3.58 15.06 3.05
CA GLY A 126 4.47 16.22 3.14
C GLY A 126 5.64 16.05 4.12
N ARG A 127 5.88 14.84 4.61
CA ARG A 127 6.93 14.52 5.59
C ARG A 127 8.12 13.79 4.95
N ARG A 128 9.03 13.23 5.75
CA ARG A 128 10.15 12.40 5.25
C ARG A 128 9.71 10.95 5.14
N VAL A 129 9.67 10.44 3.92
CA VAL A 129 9.16 9.09 3.63
C VAL A 129 10.25 8.29 2.93
N GLY A 130 10.67 7.18 3.54
CA GLY A 130 11.50 6.19 2.89
C GLY A 130 10.69 5.44 1.84
N LEU A 131 11.17 5.35 0.61
CA LEU A 131 10.50 4.67 -0.50
C LEU A 131 11.47 3.66 -1.13
N ASP A 132 11.18 2.38 -0.94
CA ASP A 132 11.88 1.27 -1.60
C ASP A 132 11.84 1.46 -3.12
N GLU A 133 13.00 1.69 -3.74
CA GLU A 133 13.11 1.87 -5.19
C GLU A 133 13.11 0.55 -5.97
N GLY A 134 13.34 -0.60 -5.31
CA GLY A 134 13.56 -1.88 -5.96
C GLY A 134 12.35 -2.43 -6.72
N GLY A 135 11.14 -2.03 -6.33
CA GLY A 135 9.89 -2.37 -7.02
C GLY A 135 9.47 -1.35 -8.09
N LEU A 136 10.19 -0.24 -8.26
CA LEU A 136 9.78 0.86 -9.14
C LEU A 136 10.68 0.98 -10.37
N PHE A 137 10.05 1.08 -11.54
CA PHE A 137 10.75 1.53 -12.74
C PHE A 137 10.94 3.05 -12.73
N ALA A 138 11.97 3.55 -13.42
CA ALA A 138 12.28 4.98 -13.46
C ALA A 138 11.10 5.89 -13.83
N PRO A 139 10.22 5.55 -14.80
CA PRO A 139 9.03 6.37 -15.08
C PRO A 139 8.03 6.38 -13.92
N THR A 140 7.91 5.27 -13.19
CA THR A 140 7.06 5.17 -12.01
C THR A 140 7.61 6.01 -10.86
N TRP A 141 8.91 5.93 -10.60
CA TRP A 141 9.58 6.78 -9.61
C TRP A 141 9.29 8.26 -9.84
N LYS A 142 9.52 8.75 -11.08
CA LYS A 142 9.27 10.15 -11.44
C LYS A 142 7.82 10.57 -11.20
N ARG A 143 6.85 9.72 -11.57
CA ARG A 143 5.43 10.01 -11.35
C ARG A 143 5.07 10.10 -9.87
N VAL A 144 5.63 9.22 -9.04
CA VAL A 144 5.42 9.24 -7.59
C VAL A 144 6.04 10.49 -6.99
N GLU A 145 7.26 10.84 -7.41
CA GLU A 145 7.97 12.06 -7.01
C GLU A 145 7.19 13.33 -7.37
N GLU A 146 6.70 13.43 -8.61
CA GLU A 146 5.85 14.54 -9.07
C GLU A 146 4.55 14.62 -8.27
N ARG A 147 3.90 13.48 -8.01
CA ARG A 147 2.62 13.45 -7.30
C ARG A 147 2.76 13.80 -5.82
N LEU A 148 3.89 13.42 -5.22
CA LEU A 148 4.25 13.65 -3.82
C LEU A 148 5.26 14.80 -3.68
N ALA A 149 5.22 15.81 -4.54
CA ALA A 149 6.21 16.89 -4.57
C ALA A 149 6.41 17.66 -3.23
N THR A 150 5.43 17.61 -2.33
CA THR A 150 5.54 18.21 -0.98
C THR A 150 6.21 17.29 0.05
N THR A 151 6.33 16.00 -0.25
CA THR A 151 6.92 14.94 0.59
C THR A 151 8.38 14.79 0.23
N THR A 152 9.26 14.70 1.23
CA THR A 152 10.66 14.36 0.98
C THR A 152 10.78 12.85 0.84
N LEU A 153 10.94 12.36 -0.38
CA LEU A 153 11.21 10.95 -0.65
C LEU A 153 12.70 10.65 -0.41
N VAL A 154 12.96 9.61 0.36
CA VAL A 154 14.30 9.07 0.62
C VAL A 154 14.33 7.67 0.03
N PRO A 155 15.20 7.37 -0.96
CA PRO A 155 15.33 6.01 -1.50
C PRO A 155 15.89 5.03 -0.46
#